data_AF-A0A931M8P7-F1
#
_entry.id   AF-A0A931M8P7-F1
#
_cell.length_a   1.000
_cell.length_b   1.000
_cell.length_c   1.000
_cell.angle_alpha   90.00
_cell.angle_beta   90.00
_cell.angle_gamma   90.00
#
_symmetry.space_group_name_H-M   'P 1'
#
loop_
_entity.id
_entity.type
_entity.pdbx_description
1 polymer ?
#
loop_
_entity_poly.entity_id
_entity_poly.type
_entity_poly.pdbx_seq_one_letter_code
_entity_poly.pdbx_strand_id
1 'polypeptide(L)' 'LRFLENGQDVGKGAPMACAMVYWGDNYLKFYEVFIEHGAVVDISNLMGEHIERDRKTLKLFQ' A
#
# COMPACT_ATOMS: atom_id res chain seq x y z
N LEU A 1 -9.22 4.43 12.58
CA LEU A 1 -9.41 5.12 11.29
C LEU A 1 -10.84 4.87 10.81
N ARG A 2 -11.58 5.91 10.43
CA ARG A 2 -12.93 5.81 9.84
C ARG A 2 -12.83 6.17 8.36
N PHE A 3 -13.42 5.37 7.48
CA PHE A 3 -13.43 5.62 6.04
C PHE A 3 -14.62 6.50 5.71
N LEU A 4 -14.36 7.69 5.17
CA LEU A 4 -15.40 8.65 4.83
C LEU A 4 -15.51 8.76 3.32
N GLU A 5 -16.70 8.49 2.77
CA GLU A 5 -17.03 8.82 1.38
C GLU A 5 -17.73 10.17 1.39
N ASN A 6 -17.17 11.18 0.70
CA ASN A 6 -17.68 12.56 0.70
C ASN A 6 -17.88 13.16 2.12
N GLY A 7 -17.01 12.80 3.07
CA GLY A 7 -17.09 13.28 4.46
C GLY A 7 -18.13 12.56 5.35
N GLN A 8 -18.83 11.55 4.84
CA GLN A 8 -19.80 10.76 5.62
C GLN A 8 -19.26 9.35 5.91
N ASP A 9 -19.47 8.90 7.14
CA ASP A 9 -19.18 7.52 7.56
C ASP A 9 -20.26 6.61 6.96
N VAL A 10 -19.90 5.89 5.91
CA VAL A 10 -20.82 5.02 5.16
C VAL A 10 -20.93 3.61 5.75
N GLY A 11 -20.34 3.35 6.92
CA GLY A 11 -20.39 2.04 7.58
C GLY A 11 -19.61 0.94 6.84
N LYS A 12 -18.92 1.27 5.74
CA LYS A 12 -17.91 0.40 5.14
C LYS A 12 -16.68 0.48 6.02
N GLY A 13 -16.23 -0.65 6.56
CA GLY A 13 -14.89 -0.73 7.12
C GLY A 13 -13.89 -0.20 6.08
N ALA A 14 -12.89 0.57 6.51
CA ALA A 14 -11.85 1.01 5.58
C ALA A 14 -11.35 -0.24 4.84
N PRO A 15 -11.30 -0.25 3.49
CA PRO A 15 -10.76 -1.39 2.77
C PRO A 15 -9.41 -1.72 3.41
N MET A 16 -9.19 -3.00 3.68
CA MET A 16 -7.99 -3.54 4.33
C MET A 16 -6.75 -3.32 3.44
N ALA A 17 -6.39 -2.05 3.23
CA ALA A 17 -5.40 -1.58 2.27
C ALA A 17 -5.21 -0.05 2.40
N CYS A 18 -4.93 0.48 3.59
CA CYS A 18 -4.34 1.82 3.69
C CYS A 18 -2.82 1.67 3.83
N ALA A 19 -2.11 1.67 2.71
CA ALA A 19 -0.66 1.86 2.69
C ALA A 19 -0.36 3.35 2.57
N MET A 20 0.60 3.82 3.35
CA MET A 20 1.16 5.16 3.19
C MET A 20 2.31 5.08 2.21
N VAL A 21 2.29 5.91 1.17
CA VAL A 21 3.35 5.96 0.16
C VAL A 21 4.21 7.20 0.42
N TYR A 22 5.52 6.99 0.51
CA TYR A 22 6.51 8.05 0.64
C TYR A 22 7.41 8.07 -0.60
N TRP A 23 7.49 9.22 -1.26
CA TRP A 23 8.25 9.45 -2.50
C TRP A 23 9.37 10.50 -2.32
N GLY A 24 9.74 10.79 -1.07
CA GLY A 24 10.85 11.68 -0.76
C GLY A 24 12.19 10.94 -0.72
N ASP A 25 13.25 11.71 -0.58
CA ASP A 25 14.65 11.29 -0.53
C ASP A 25 15.11 10.82 0.86
N ASN A 26 14.30 11.04 1.91
CA ASN A 26 14.64 10.66 3.28
C ASN A 26 13.88 9.40 3.74
N TYR A 27 14.15 8.28 3.06
CA TYR A 27 13.58 6.98 3.42
C TYR A 27 13.89 6.57 4.87
N LEU A 28 15.11 6.82 5.34
CA LEU A 28 15.53 6.44 6.70
C LEU A 28 14.63 7.06 7.77
N LYS A 29 14.34 8.36 7.66
CA LYS A 29 13.44 9.03 8.60
C LYS A 29 12.01 8.49 8.52
N PHE A 30 11.53 8.15 7.32
CA PHE A 30 10.22 7.51 7.16
C PHE A 30 10.18 6.15 7.85
N TYR A 31 11.20 5.32 7.64
CA TYR A 31 11.34 4.01 8.30
C TYR A 31 11.37 4.16 9.82
N GLU A 32 12.24 5.01 10.36
CA GLU A 32 12.39 5.24 11.81
C GLU A 32 11.06 5.65 12.48
N VAL A 33 10.26 6.49 11.83
CA VAL A 33 9.00 6.99 12.38
C VAL A 33 7.85 5.99 12.25
N PHE A 34 7.77 5.25 11.14
CA PHE A 34 6.58 4.46 10.83
C PHE A 34 6.71 2.97 11.11
N ILE A 35 7.92 2.45 11.35
CA ILE A 35 8.13 1.02 11.67
C ILE A 35 7.41 0.59 12.95
N GLU A 36 7.21 1.50 13.90
CA GLU A 36 6.46 1.28 15.13
C GLU A 36 4.93 1.21 14.91
N HIS A 37 4.44 1.63 13.75
CA HIS A 37 3.01 1.65 13.41
C HIS A 37 2.62 0.57 12.37
N GLY A 38 3.59 -0.04 11.69
CA GLY A 38 3.35 -1.08 10.70
C GLY A 38 4.61 -1.44 9.91
N ALA A 39 4.47 -2.41 9.00
CA ALA A 39 5.59 -2.79 8.12
C ALA A 39 5.92 -1.65 7.14
N VAL A 40 7.19 -1.25 7.11
CA VAL A 40 7.74 -0.33 6.11
C VAL A 40 8.49 -1.16 5.07
N VAL A 41 8.14 -0.98 3.79
CA VAL A 41 8.71 -1.73 2.67
C VAL A 41 9.39 -0.75 1.72
N ASP A 42 10.70 -0.91 1.53
CA ASP A 42 11.43 -0.22 0.48
C ASP A 42 11.18 -0.91 -0.87
N ILE A 43 10.70 -0.13 -1.84
CA ILE A 43 10.46 -0.56 -3.22
C ILE A 43 11.33 0.20 -4.23
N SER A 44 12.38 0.89 -3.77
CA SER A 44 13.27 1.70 -4.60
C SER A 44 13.91 0.89 -5.73
N ASN A 45 14.14 -0.40 -5.50
CA ASN A 45 14.65 -1.35 -6.49
C ASN A 45 13.68 -1.61 -7.67
N LEU A 46 12.43 -1.14 -7.59
CA LEU A 46 11.42 -1.26 -8.65
C LEU A 46 11.30 0.01 -9.50
N MET A 47 12.06 1.07 -9.21
CA MET A 47 12.03 2.30 -10.00
C MET A 47 12.51 2.04 -11.43
N GLY A 48 11.64 2.30 -12.41
CA GLY A 48 11.94 2.08 -13.83
C GLY A 48 11.67 0.65 -14.31
N GLU A 49 11.32 -0.26 -13.41
CA GLU A 49 10.94 -1.63 -13.77
C GLU A 49 9.54 -1.68 -14.38
N HIS A 50 9.36 -2.51 -15.41
CA HIS A 50 8.06 -2.77 -15.99
C HIS A 50 7.31 -3.80 -15.11
N ILE A 51 6.44 -3.31 -14.23
CA ILE A 51 5.63 -4.14 -13.35
C ILE A 51 4.41 -4.66 -14.13
N GLU A 52 4.60 -5.69 -14.94
CA GLU A 52 3.50 -6.39 -15.60
C GLU A 52 3.71 -7.90 -15.45
N ARG A 53 2.66 -8.61 -15.01
CA ARG A 53 2.60 -10.06 -15.15
C ARG A 53 1.71 -10.36 -16.34
N ASP A 54 2.21 -11.12 -17.29
CA ASP A 54 1.39 -11.93 -18.18
C ASP A 54 0.41 -12.70 -17.28
N ARG A 55 -0.86 -12.26 -17.25
CA ARG A 55 -1.87 -12.80 -16.34
C ARG A 55 -2.20 -14.21 -16.82
N LYS A 56 -1.43 -15.20 -16.37
CA LYS A 56 -1.91 -16.59 -16.39
C LYS A 56 -3.14 -16.63 -15.51
N THR A 57 -4.31 -16.76 -16.13
CA THR A 57 -5.59 -16.98 -15.45
C THR A 57 -5.43 -18.18 -14.53
N LEU A 58 -5.21 -17.93 -13.24
CA LEU A 58 -5.20 -18.97 -12.23
C LEU A 58 -6.64 -19.47 -12.15
N LYS A 59 -6.90 -20.66 -12.70
CA LYS A 59 -8.16 -21.37 -12.47
C LYS A 59 -8.16 -21.80 -11.01
N LEU A 60 -8.70 -20.95 -10.15
CA LEU A 60 -8.99 -21.31 -8.78
C LEU A 60 -10.30 -22.10 -8.77
N PHE A 61 -10.19 -23.35 -8.33
CA PHE A 61 -11.22 -24.38 -8.14
C PHE A 61 -11.73 -25.05 -9.42
N GLN A 62 -11.23 -26.27 -9.63
CA GLN A 62 -11.89 -27.34 -10.38
C GLN A 62 -12.46 -28.34 -9.37
#